data_AF-A0A957YJ38-F1
#
_entry.id   AF-A0A957YJ38-F1
#
_cell.length_a   1.000
_cell.length_b   1.000
_cell.length_c   1.000
_cell.angle_alpha   90.00
_cell.angle_beta   90.00
_cell.angle_gamma   90.00
#
_symmetry.space_group_name_H-M   'P 1'
#
loop_
_entity.id
_entity.type
_entity.pdbx_description
1 polymer ?
#
loop_
_entity_poly.entity_id
_entity_poly.type
_entity_poly.pdbx_seq_one_letter_code
_entity_poly.pdbx_strand_id
1 'polypeptide(L)'
;MSTKQRYRGALLGLACGDAVGTTLEFKRPGTFDPIADMVGGGPFGLQPGQWTDDTSMALCMAESLLEKRGFDPTDQIERYVRWYHLGYLSSTGECFDIGNTVRDALHHFERTGEAYSGSTHPRSAGNGSIMRLAPVTLAYAPDPRHAIELSADSSRTTHQAPLAVDGCRYLAALLIGAVNGVEKSELLSARYSPIPDYWQENPLAPEIDAVAGGSFKTKMPPLSPNPLVGKLGFSPTNASHIKGTGYVRCVRWAERIAHKRHRLCC
;
A
#
# COMPACT_ATOMS: atom_id res chain seq x y z
N MET A 1 -11.31 -6.78 20.21
CA MET A 1 -10.71 -5.49 19.77
C MET A 1 -11.82 -4.61 19.20
N SER A 2 -11.96 -3.38 19.69
CA SER A 2 -13.01 -2.45 19.22
C SER A 2 -12.71 -1.90 17.82
N THR A 3 -13.73 -1.40 17.12
CA THR A 3 -13.58 -0.75 15.81
C THR A 3 -12.56 0.40 15.87
N LYS A 4 -12.63 1.25 16.90
CA LYS A 4 -11.65 2.33 17.13
C LYS A 4 -10.21 1.82 17.23
N GLN A 5 -9.99 0.68 17.90
CA GLN A 5 -8.66 0.06 17.97
C GLN A 5 -8.20 -0.47 16.61
N ARG A 6 -9.09 -1.04 15.80
CA ARG A 6 -8.76 -1.50 14.44
C ARG A 6 -8.40 -0.34 13.50
N TYR A 7 -9.15 0.77 13.57
CA TYR A 7 -8.86 1.98 12.78
C TYR A 7 -7.50 2.58 13.14
N ARG A 8 -7.23 2.74 14.45
CA ARG A 8 -5.90 3.16 14.93
C ARG A 8 -4.80 2.21 14.48
N GLY A 9 -5.06 0.90 14.60
CA GLY A 9 -4.11 -0.13 14.17
C GLY A 9 -3.80 -0.10 12.68
N ALA A 10 -4.76 0.23 11.83
CA ALA A 10 -4.54 0.37 10.39
C ALA A 10 -3.64 1.57 10.07
N LEU A 11 -3.91 2.75 10.64
CA LEU A 11 -3.11 3.96 10.41
C LEU A 11 -1.71 3.86 11.03
N LEU A 12 -1.61 3.39 12.28
CA LEU A 12 -0.32 3.17 12.93
C LEU A 12 0.46 2.03 12.28
N GLY A 13 -0.22 0.97 11.82
CA GLY A 13 0.40 -0.14 11.13
C GLY A 13 1.01 0.26 9.79
N LEU A 14 0.36 1.17 9.05
CA LEU A 14 0.91 1.81 7.87
C LEU A 14 2.22 2.54 8.22
N ALA A 15 2.18 3.47 9.17
CA ALA A 15 3.36 4.28 9.53
C ALA A 15 4.52 3.45 10.12
N CYS A 16 4.22 2.50 11.00
CA CYS A 16 5.24 1.60 11.54
C CYS A 16 5.84 0.71 10.45
N GLY A 17 5.02 0.27 9.50
CA GLY A 17 5.45 -0.59 8.41
C GLY A 17 6.37 0.11 7.42
N ASP A 18 6.03 1.35 7.08
CA ASP A 18 6.84 2.29 6.32
C ASP A 18 8.21 2.51 7.02
N ALA A 19 8.20 2.99 8.28
CA ALA A 19 9.42 3.31 9.02
C ALA A 19 10.35 2.11 9.25
N VAL A 20 9.82 0.88 9.31
CA VAL A 20 10.63 -0.35 9.36
C VAL A 20 11.06 -0.78 7.96
N GLY A 21 10.20 -0.63 6.95
CA GLY A 21 10.43 -1.09 5.58
C GLY A 21 11.55 -0.33 4.87
N THR A 22 11.62 0.99 5.06
CA THR A 22 12.59 1.88 4.41
C THR A 22 14.05 1.50 4.69
N THR A 23 14.35 0.91 5.87
CA THR A 23 15.70 0.41 6.20
C THR A 23 16.26 -0.55 5.15
N LEU A 24 15.39 -1.36 4.53
CA LEU A 24 15.75 -2.41 3.58
C LEU A 24 15.40 -2.04 2.13
N GLU A 25 15.05 -0.78 1.89
CA GLU A 25 14.64 -0.33 0.59
C GLU A 25 15.76 -0.44 -0.46
N PHE A 26 15.36 -0.74 -1.69
CA PHE A 26 16.22 -1.06 -2.83
C PHE A 26 17.16 -2.28 -2.64
N LYS A 27 17.09 -2.98 -1.51
CA LYS A 27 17.85 -4.23 -1.29
C LYS A 27 17.10 -5.42 -1.88
N ARG A 28 17.86 -6.39 -2.41
CA ARG A 28 17.29 -7.64 -2.90
C ARG A 28 17.04 -8.57 -1.71
N PRO A 29 15.96 -9.36 -1.71
CA PRO A 29 15.77 -10.40 -0.70
C PRO A 29 17.01 -11.29 -0.58
N GLY A 30 17.49 -11.51 0.65
CA GLY A 30 18.69 -12.31 0.91
C GLY A 30 20.01 -11.54 0.89
N THR A 31 20.05 -10.28 0.44
CA THR A 31 21.29 -9.49 0.40
C THR A 31 21.46 -8.58 1.62
N PHE A 32 20.76 -8.86 2.71
CA PHE A 32 20.77 -8.06 3.93
C PHE A 32 20.53 -8.94 5.15
N ASP A 33 21.05 -8.50 6.29
CA ASP A 33 20.75 -9.12 7.58
C ASP A 33 19.32 -8.77 8.00
N PRO A 34 18.51 -9.76 8.44
CA PRO A 34 17.15 -9.50 8.87
C PRO A 34 17.10 -8.46 9.99
N ILE A 35 16.24 -7.46 9.84
CA ILE A 35 15.92 -6.52 10.92
C ILE A 35 14.73 -7.05 11.72
N ALA A 36 14.77 -6.82 13.03
CA ALA A 36 13.72 -7.20 13.96
C ALA A 36 13.13 -6.00 14.73
N ASP A 37 13.66 -4.80 14.49
CA ASP A 37 13.30 -3.57 15.19
C ASP A 37 13.30 -2.37 14.23
N MET A 38 12.77 -1.24 14.69
CA MET A 38 12.69 0.02 13.96
C MET A 38 14.01 0.78 14.11
N VAL A 39 14.96 0.52 13.21
CA VAL A 39 16.34 1.01 13.32
C VAL A 39 16.68 2.22 12.43
N GLY A 40 15.76 2.66 11.58
CA GLY A 40 16.01 3.75 10.63
C GLY A 40 17.05 3.38 9.56
N GLY A 41 17.91 4.31 9.19
CA GLY A 41 18.95 4.15 8.17
C GLY A 41 18.36 4.14 6.76
N GLY A 42 18.62 3.06 6.01
CA GLY A 42 18.16 2.92 4.63
C GLY A 42 18.86 3.90 3.67
N PRO A 43 18.34 4.06 2.44
CA PRO A 43 18.92 4.93 1.43
C PRO A 43 18.88 6.42 1.79
N PHE A 44 18.03 6.82 2.75
CA PHE A 44 17.82 8.22 3.14
C PHE A 44 18.47 8.58 4.49
N GLY A 45 19.13 7.65 5.17
CA GLY A 45 19.81 7.92 6.44
C GLY A 45 18.87 8.34 7.57
N LEU A 46 17.66 7.76 7.61
CA LEU A 46 16.60 8.14 8.54
C LEU A 46 16.93 7.80 10.00
N GLN A 47 16.41 8.60 10.94
CA GLN A 47 16.39 8.24 12.34
C GLN A 47 15.34 7.14 12.61
N PRO A 48 15.55 6.28 13.63
CA PRO A 48 14.52 5.38 14.12
C PRO A 48 13.17 6.09 14.32
N GLY A 49 12.11 5.58 13.68
CA GLY A 49 10.76 6.15 13.78
C GLY A 49 10.38 7.13 12.67
N GLN A 50 11.32 7.58 11.84
CA GLN A 50 10.98 8.39 10.66
C GLN A 50 10.42 7.52 9.54
N TRP A 51 9.33 8.00 8.94
CA TRP A 51 8.57 7.39 7.83
C TRP A 51 8.76 8.18 6.53
N THR A 52 8.42 7.60 5.38
CA THR A 52 8.68 8.12 4.03
C THR A 52 7.44 8.78 3.39
N ASP A 53 7.36 8.74 2.06
CA ASP A 53 6.24 9.21 1.25
C ASP A 53 4.95 8.42 1.51
N ASP A 54 5.01 7.10 1.80
CA ASP A 54 3.83 6.28 2.10
C ASP A 54 2.97 6.95 3.21
N THR A 55 3.59 7.28 4.34
CA THR A 55 2.92 7.91 5.48
C THR A 55 2.62 9.38 5.24
N SER A 56 3.53 10.14 4.62
CA SER A 56 3.30 11.57 4.34
C SER A 56 2.07 11.78 3.47
N MET A 57 1.91 10.98 2.42
CA MET A 57 0.73 11.02 1.55
C MET A 57 -0.53 10.47 2.23
N ALA A 58 -0.41 9.50 3.13
CA ALA A 58 -1.55 9.05 3.93
C ALA A 58 -2.04 10.16 4.88
N LEU A 59 -1.13 10.87 5.55
CA LEU A 59 -1.49 11.99 6.43
C LEU A 59 -2.15 13.13 5.66
N CYS A 60 -1.64 13.47 4.48
CA CYS A 60 -2.28 14.44 3.58
C CYS A 60 -3.72 14.03 3.22
N MET A 61 -3.95 12.74 2.91
CA MET A 61 -5.30 12.22 2.63
C MET A 61 -6.21 12.31 3.86
N ALA A 62 -5.70 11.95 5.04
CA ALA A 62 -6.46 12.03 6.29
C ALA A 62 -6.87 13.46 6.63
N GLU A 63 -5.96 14.42 6.47
CA GLU A 63 -6.23 15.83 6.75
C GLU A 63 -7.24 16.42 5.76
N SER A 64 -7.14 16.08 4.47
CA SER A 64 -8.13 16.48 3.46
C SER A 64 -9.54 16.03 3.86
N LEU A 65 -9.71 14.76 4.25
CA LEU A 65 -11.00 14.23 4.70
C LEU A 65 -11.58 14.98 5.90
N LEU A 66 -10.73 15.36 6.85
CA LEU A 66 -11.14 16.05 8.07
C LEU A 66 -11.55 17.50 7.79
N GLU A 67 -10.72 18.24 7.07
CA GLU A 67 -10.94 19.66 6.79
C GLU A 67 -12.12 19.87 5.83
N LYS A 68 -12.24 19.00 4.82
CA LYS A 68 -13.31 19.07 3.82
C LYS A 68 -14.58 18.36 4.23
N ARG A 69 -14.52 17.59 5.33
CA ARG A 69 -15.63 16.76 5.83
C ARG A 69 -16.15 15.77 4.78
N GLY A 70 -15.22 15.23 3.99
CA GLY A 70 -15.51 14.35 2.87
C GLY A 70 -14.32 14.25 1.91
N PHE A 71 -14.46 13.40 0.89
CA PHE A 71 -13.48 13.25 -0.17
C PHE A 71 -13.54 14.44 -1.14
N ASP A 72 -12.42 15.14 -1.28
CA ASP A 72 -12.22 16.19 -2.29
C ASP A 72 -10.90 15.89 -3.02
N PRO A 73 -10.95 15.48 -4.30
CA PRO A 73 -9.76 15.07 -5.04
C PRO A 73 -8.81 16.24 -5.32
N THR A 74 -9.33 17.47 -5.44
CA THR A 74 -8.52 18.68 -5.66
C THR A 74 -7.73 18.99 -4.39
N ASP A 75 -8.41 18.99 -3.26
CA ASP A 75 -7.81 19.27 -1.95
C ASP A 75 -6.82 18.18 -1.50
N GLN A 76 -7.05 16.93 -1.91
CA GLN A 76 -6.12 15.82 -1.77
C GLN A 76 -4.80 16.10 -2.52
N ILE A 77 -4.86 16.41 -3.82
CA ILE A 77 -3.66 16.62 -4.63
C ILE A 77 -2.94 17.93 -4.28
N GLU A 78 -3.66 18.98 -3.89
CA GLU A 78 -3.06 20.22 -3.37
C GLU A 78 -2.20 19.97 -2.12
N ARG A 79 -2.64 19.08 -1.22
CA ARG A 79 -1.80 18.68 -0.07
C ARG A 79 -0.57 17.89 -0.46
N TYR A 80 -0.67 17.05 -1.50
CA TYR A 80 0.51 16.38 -2.04
C TYR A 80 1.50 17.37 -2.66
N VAL A 81 1.01 18.43 -3.31
CA VAL A 81 1.84 19.55 -3.79
C VAL A 81 2.50 20.29 -2.61
N ARG A 82 1.77 20.54 -1.51
CA ARG A 82 2.36 21.13 -0.28
C ARG A 82 3.42 20.21 0.33
N TRP A 83 3.18 18.91 0.37
CA TRP A 83 4.19 17.94 0.81
C TRP A 83 5.42 18.02 -0.08
N TYR A 84 5.24 17.97 -1.40
CA TYR A 84 6.32 17.99 -2.38
C TYR A 84 7.21 19.24 -2.28
N HIS A 85 6.62 20.42 -2.16
CA HIS A 85 7.39 21.68 -2.14
C HIS A 85 7.84 22.13 -0.76
N LEU A 86 7.07 21.83 0.29
CA LEU A 86 7.26 22.41 1.62
C LEU A 86 7.56 21.37 2.70
N GLY A 87 7.66 20.08 2.35
CA GLY A 87 7.81 19.01 3.34
C GLY A 87 6.60 18.87 4.27
N TYR A 88 5.43 19.34 3.85
CA TYR A 88 4.21 19.29 4.63
C TYR A 88 3.87 17.86 5.08
N LEU A 89 3.72 17.66 6.40
CA LEU A 89 3.48 16.35 7.04
C LEU A 89 4.58 15.30 6.79
N SER A 90 5.80 15.74 6.43
CA SER A 90 6.99 14.89 6.37
C SER A 90 7.59 14.63 7.76
N SER A 91 8.20 13.46 7.94
CA SER A 91 8.94 13.11 9.17
C SER A 91 10.30 13.81 9.30
N THR A 92 10.81 14.39 8.21
CA THR A 92 12.11 15.09 8.15
C THR A 92 11.97 16.60 7.97
N GLY A 93 10.75 17.08 7.72
CA GLY A 93 10.49 18.49 7.37
C GLY A 93 10.71 18.82 5.88
N GLU A 94 11.11 17.84 5.05
CA GLU A 94 11.31 18.01 3.61
C GLU A 94 10.65 16.87 2.81
N CYS A 95 10.36 17.08 1.53
CA CYS A 95 9.96 15.99 0.65
C CYS A 95 11.17 15.16 0.23
N PHE A 96 11.08 13.85 0.40
CA PHE A 96 12.04 12.88 -0.11
C PHE A 96 11.30 11.62 -0.55
N ASP A 97 12.00 10.76 -1.29
CA ASP A 97 11.48 9.48 -1.80
C ASP A 97 10.23 9.57 -2.71
N ILE A 98 9.96 10.74 -3.30
CA ILE A 98 8.83 10.88 -4.21
C ILE A 98 9.02 10.04 -5.48
N GLY A 99 8.11 9.08 -5.70
CA GLY A 99 8.06 8.30 -6.92
C GLY A 99 7.79 9.15 -8.17
N ASN A 100 8.43 8.80 -9.29
CA ASN A 100 8.29 9.55 -10.56
C ASN A 100 6.83 9.72 -11.00
N THR A 101 6.00 8.68 -10.88
CA THR A 101 4.57 8.77 -11.26
C THR A 101 3.79 9.75 -10.39
N VAL A 102 4.09 9.84 -9.10
CA VAL A 102 3.50 10.86 -8.23
C VAL A 102 3.95 12.24 -8.69
N ARG A 103 5.27 12.45 -8.81
CA ARG A 103 5.84 13.74 -9.22
C ARG A 103 5.28 14.24 -10.55
N ASP A 104 5.17 13.37 -11.55
CA ASP A 104 4.62 13.71 -12.86
C ASP A 104 3.14 14.14 -12.76
N ALA A 105 2.35 13.46 -11.92
CA ALA A 105 0.95 13.83 -11.68
C ALA A 105 0.82 15.17 -10.94
N LEU A 106 1.69 15.45 -9.95
CA LEU A 106 1.69 16.74 -9.27
C LEU A 106 2.02 17.87 -10.25
N HIS A 107 3.03 17.69 -11.11
CA HIS A 107 3.37 18.68 -12.13
C HIS A 107 2.26 18.86 -13.18
N HIS A 108 1.53 17.79 -13.54
CA HIS A 108 0.35 17.93 -14.41
C HIS A 108 -0.72 18.78 -13.72
N PHE A 109 -1.06 18.48 -12.47
CA PHE A 109 -2.03 19.24 -11.68
C PHE A 109 -1.65 20.72 -11.56
N GLU A 110 -0.39 21.03 -11.23
CA GLU A 110 0.07 22.42 -11.10
C GLU A 110 -0.07 23.21 -12.42
N ARG A 111 0.02 22.52 -13.56
CA ARG A 111 -0.12 23.12 -14.89
C ARG A 111 -1.57 23.29 -15.33
N THR A 112 -2.45 22.36 -14.97
CA THR A 112 -3.80 22.25 -15.55
C THR A 112 -4.93 22.52 -14.57
N GLY A 113 -4.69 22.36 -13.26
CA GLY A 113 -5.70 22.35 -12.21
C GLY A 113 -6.56 21.07 -12.20
N GLU A 114 -6.25 20.06 -13.00
CA GLU A 114 -7.06 18.83 -13.09
C GLU A 114 -6.76 17.89 -11.91
N ALA A 115 -7.70 17.74 -10.98
CA ALA A 115 -7.49 16.92 -9.78
C ALA A 115 -7.12 15.45 -10.08
N TYR A 116 -7.74 14.86 -11.11
CA TYR A 116 -7.43 13.52 -11.58
C TYR A 116 -6.25 13.54 -12.56
N SER A 117 -5.05 13.79 -12.03
CA SER A 117 -3.82 13.98 -12.81
C SER A 117 -3.02 12.70 -13.08
N GLY A 118 -3.48 11.55 -12.61
CA GLY A 118 -2.71 10.31 -12.72
C GLY A 118 -2.57 9.77 -14.15
N SER A 119 -1.41 9.19 -14.45
CA SER A 119 -1.20 8.54 -15.76
C SER A 119 -2.00 7.25 -15.90
N THR A 120 -2.62 7.05 -17.06
CA THR A 120 -3.32 5.82 -17.46
C THR A 120 -2.39 4.75 -18.05
N HIS A 121 -1.12 5.08 -18.31
CA HIS A 121 -0.18 4.18 -18.98
C HIS A 121 0.11 2.95 -18.11
N PRO A 122 0.07 1.70 -18.62
CA PRO A 122 0.36 0.51 -17.82
C PRO A 122 1.69 0.49 -17.04
N ARG A 123 2.70 1.25 -17.49
CA ARG A 123 4.00 1.38 -16.81
C ARG A 123 3.98 2.30 -15.60
N SER A 124 2.92 3.08 -15.40
CA SER A 124 2.71 3.92 -14.22
C SER A 124 2.00 3.18 -13.08
N ALA A 125 1.80 1.86 -13.18
CA ALA A 125 1.24 1.03 -12.11
C ALA A 125 2.28 0.73 -11.00
N GLY A 126 2.83 1.79 -10.39
CA GLY A 126 3.67 1.74 -9.18
C GLY A 126 2.83 1.92 -7.91
N ASN A 127 3.33 1.49 -6.75
CA ASN A 127 2.60 1.44 -5.47
C ASN A 127 2.13 2.80 -4.88
N GLY A 128 2.41 3.92 -5.53
CA GLY A 128 2.24 5.26 -4.96
C GLY A 128 0.83 5.62 -4.51
N SER A 129 -0.22 4.98 -5.05
CA SER A 129 -1.59 5.19 -4.57
C SER A 129 -2.07 4.18 -3.53
N ILE A 130 -1.59 2.93 -3.57
CA ILE A 130 -2.06 1.87 -2.64
C ILE A 130 -1.45 2.01 -1.25
N MET A 131 -0.22 2.52 -1.17
CA MET A 131 0.47 2.71 0.11
C MET A 131 -0.22 3.69 1.05
N ARG A 132 -0.88 4.70 0.48
CA ARG A 132 -1.53 5.80 1.21
C ARG A 132 -3.04 5.61 1.41
N LEU A 133 -3.56 4.42 1.12
CA LEU A 133 -4.99 4.19 0.91
C LEU A 133 -5.84 4.19 2.19
N ALA A 134 -5.26 3.78 3.32
CA ALA A 134 -6.01 3.51 4.54
C ALA A 134 -6.97 4.65 4.97
N PRO A 135 -6.58 5.93 4.98
CA PRO A 135 -7.47 7.01 5.44
C PRO A 135 -8.79 7.10 4.68
N VAL A 136 -8.77 7.07 3.34
CA VAL A 136 -10.00 7.17 2.54
C VAL A 136 -10.88 5.94 2.71
N THR A 137 -10.30 4.75 2.74
CA THR A 137 -11.08 3.53 2.97
C THR A 137 -11.73 3.55 4.35
N LEU A 138 -10.99 3.94 5.40
CA LEU A 138 -11.50 3.95 6.77
C LEU A 138 -12.61 4.99 6.97
N ALA A 139 -12.50 6.18 6.39
CA ALA A 139 -13.51 7.23 6.52
C ALA A 139 -14.89 6.80 5.98
N TYR A 140 -14.90 5.91 4.99
CA TYR A 140 -16.12 5.46 4.31
C TYR A 140 -16.47 4.00 4.59
N ALA A 141 -15.70 3.28 5.41
CA ALA A 141 -15.90 1.84 5.66
C ALA A 141 -17.31 1.41 6.12
N PRO A 142 -18.15 2.25 6.78
CA PRO A 142 -19.55 1.93 7.02
C PRO A 142 -20.40 1.74 5.76
N ASP A 143 -19.98 2.30 4.62
CA ASP A 143 -20.54 2.05 3.29
C ASP A 143 -19.46 1.39 2.40
N PRO A 144 -19.39 0.05 2.37
CA PRO A 144 -18.33 -0.65 1.66
C PRO A 144 -18.23 -0.33 0.17
N ARG A 145 -19.37 -0.03 -0.48
CA ARG A 145 -19.39 0.22 -1.94
C ARG A 145 -18.74 1.56 -2.21
N HIS A 146 -19.21 2.58 -1.48
CA HIS A 146 -18.67 3.92 -1.55
C HIS A 146 -17.18 3.96 -1.16
N ALA A 147 -16.77 3.20 -0.14
CA ALA A 147 -15.38 3.09 0.27
C ALA A 147 -14.47 2.51 -0.82
N ILE A 148 -14.92 1.47 -1.54
CA ILE A 148 -14.15 0.87 -2.64
C ILE A 148 -14.06 1.84 -3.82
N GLU A 149 -15.15 2.53 -4.15
CA GLU A 149 -15.21 3.51 -5.25
C GLU A 149 -14.31 4.72 -4.97
N LEU A 150 -14.41 5.34 -3.78
CA LEU A 150 -13.53 6.47 -3.43
C LEU A 150 -12.06 6.06 -3.25
N SER A 151 -11.79 4.80 -2.87
CA SER A 151 -10.43 4.26 -2.87
C SER A 151 -9.84 4.24 -4.29
N ALA A 152 -10.68 3.92 -5.29
CA ALA A 152 -10.33 4.01 -6.71
C ALA A 152 -10.08 5.47 -7.13
N ASP A 153 -10.97 6.40 -6.76
CA ASP A 153 -10.85 7.81 -7.15
C ASP A 153 -9.64 8.50 -6.48
N SER A 154 -9.34 8.17 -5.22
CA SER A 154 -8.13 8.67 -4.55
C SER A 154 -6.83 8.19 -5.22
N SER A 155 -6.89 7.04 -5.93
CA SER A 155 -5.78 6.58 -6.76
C SER A 155 -5.62 7.47 -7.98
N ARG A 156 -6.73 7.78 -8.66
CA ARG A 156 -6.74 8.50 -9.95
C ARG A 156 -6.11 9.89 -9.91
N THR A 157 -6.00 10.50 -8.72
CA THR A 157 -5.28 11.77 -8.55
C THR A 157 -3.80 11.67 -8.96
N THR A 158 -3.17 10.49 -8.81
CA THR A 158 -1.75 10.29 -9.21
C THR A 158 -1.50 9.04 -10.05
N HIS A 159 -2.38 8.05 -9.98
CA HIS A 159 -2.25 6.76 -10.67
C HIS A 159 -3.62 6.34 -11.23
N GLN A 160 -3.79 6.46 -12.55
CA GLN A 160 -5.02 6.04 -13.26
C GLN A 160 -4.89 4.70 -14.00
N ALA A 161 -3.69 4.12 -14.06
CA ALA A 161 -3.49 2.81 -14.67
C ALA A 161 -4.46 1.78 -14.04
N PRO A 162 -5.14 0.93 -14.83
CA PRO A 162 -6.14 0.00 -14.29
C PRO A 162 -5.63 -0.88 -13.14
N LEU A 163 -4.38 -1.38 -13.24
CA LEU A 163 -3.74 -2.14 -12.18
C LEU A 163 -3.59 -1.37 -10.86
N ALA A 164 -3.34 -0.07 -10.96
CA ALA A 164 -3.19 0.78 -9.79
C ALA A 164 -4.53 1.00 -9.09
N VAL A 165 -5.52 1.37 -9.89
CA VAL A 165 -6.89 1.64 -9.43
C VAL A 165 -7.50 0.37 -8.82
N ASP A 166 -7.40 -0.77 -9.50
CA ASP A 166 -7.97 -2.03 -9.02
C ASP A 166 -7.20 -2.61 -7.83
N GLY A 167 -5.88 -2.36 -7.74
CA GLY A 167 -5.12 -2.65 -6.54
C GLY A 167 -5.67 -1.92 -5.31
N CYS A 168 -6.01 -0.64 -5.46
CA CYS A 168 -6.67 0.14 -4.41
C CYS A 168 -8.08 -0.38 -4.11
N ARG A 169 -8.90 -0.67 -5.12
CA ARG A 169 -10.25 -1.25 -4.92
C ARG A 169 -10.20 -2.54 -4.11
N TYR A 170 -9.29 -3.45 -4.45
CA TYR A 170 -9.18 -4.74 -3.77
C TYR A 170 -8.61 -4.60 -2.35
N LEU A 171 -7.58 -3.77 -2.14
CA LEU A 171 -7.08 -3.52 -0.78
C LEU A 171 -8.13 -2.84 0.10
N ALA A 172 -8.93 -1.94 -0.47
CA ALA A 172 -10.03 -1.31 0.26
C ALA A 172 -11.03 -2.34 0.78
N ALA A 173 -11.45 -3.29 -0.07
CA ALA A 173 -12.31 -4.41 0.33
C ALA A 173 -11.73 -5.22 1.49
N LEU A 174 -10.43 -5.56 1.43
CA LEU A 174 -9.73 -6.27 2.50
C LEU A 174 -9.68 -5.45 3.81
N LEU A 175 -9.38 -4.16 3.72
CA LEU A 175 -9.34 -3.25 4.88
C LEU A 175 -10.72 -3.14 5.54
N ILE A 176 -11.80 -3.01 4.75
CA ILE A 176 -13.18 -2.95 5.23
C ILE A 176 -13.52 -4.23 6.01
N GLY A 177 -13.23 -5.41 5.46
CA GLY A 177 -13.44 -6.66 6.17
C GLY A 177 -12.65 -6.73 7.48
N ALA A 178 -11.37 -6.35 7.44
CA ALA A 178 -10.48 -6.38 8.60
C ALA A 178 -10.95 -5.45 9.73
N VAL A 179 -11.41 -4.24 9.41
CA VAL A 179 -11.93 -3.31 10.44
C VAL A 179 -13.30 -3.72 10.97
N ASN A 180 -14.06 -4.51 10.22
CA ASN A 180 -15.37 -5.01 10.62
C ASN A 180 -15.34 -6.35 11.38
N GLY A 181 -14.18 -6.98 11.55
CA GLY A 181 -14.13 -8.23 12.33
C GLY A 181 -13.99 -9.50 11.55
N VAL A 182 -13.93 -9.43 10.22
CA VAL A 182 -13.83 -10.61 9.38
C VAL A 182 -12.55 -11.38 9.70
N GLU A 183 -12.71 -12.69 9.86
CA GLU A 183 -11.62 -13.58 10.21
C GLU A 183 -10.58 -13.62 9.09
N LYS A 184 -9.32 -13.75 9.48
CA LYS A 184 -8.21 -13.71 8.53
C LYS A 184 -8.31 -14.79 7.44
N SER A 185 -8.79 -15.98 7.79
CA SER A 185 -8.99 -17.06 6.80
C SER A 185 -10.01 -16.68 5.73
N GLU A 186 -11.03 -15.91 6.10
CA GLU A 186 -12.06 -15.41 5.20
C GLU A 186 -11.53 -14.23 4.36
N LEU A 187 -10.80 -13.28 4.97
CA LEU A 187 -10.13 -12.20 4.23
C LEU A 187 -9.17 -12.73 3.15
N LEU A 188 -8.46 -13.82 3.44
CA LEU A 188 -7.52 -14.47 2.52
C LEU A 188 -8.18 -15.54 1.64
N SER A 189 -9.50 -15.63 1.63
CA SER A 189 -10.24 -16.49 0.70
C SER A 189 -10.17 -15.94 -0.73
N ALA A 190 -10.45 -16.79 -1.72
CA ALA A 190 -10.37 -16.39 -3.12
C ALA A 190 -11.39 -15.28 -3.41
N ARG A 191 -10.89 -14.14 -3.88
CA ARG A 191 -11.68 -12.96 -4.28
C ARG A 191 -12.62 -12.47 -3.17
N TYR A 192 -12.13 -12.43 -1.94
CA TYR A 192 -12.86 -11.84 -0.83
C TYR A 192 -13.48 -10.48 -1.22
N SER A 193 -14.72 -10.26 -0.83
CA SER A 193 -15.45 -9.01 -1.00
C SER A 193 -16.40 -8.80 0.19
N PRO A 194 -16.49 -7.59 0.77
CA PRO A 194 -17.51 -7.26 1.76
C PRO A 194 -18.91 -7.09 1.13
N ILE A 195 -19.01 -7.10 -0.22
CA ILE A 195 -20.25 -6.98 -0.98
C ILE A 195 -20.42 -8.24 -1.85
N PRO A 196 -21.54 -8.96 -1.73
CA PRO A 196 -21.84 -10.11 -2.60
C PRO A 196 -21.71 -9.76 -4.08
N ASP A 197 -21.10 -10.65 -4.86
CA ASP A 197 -20.97 -10.57 -6.32
C ASP A 197 -20.30 -9.31 -6.91
N TYR A 198 -19.72 -8.45 -6.07
CA TYR A 198 -19.17 -7.15 -6.49
C TYR A 198 -18.11 -7.26 -7.59
N TRP A 199 -17.22 -8.26 -7.52
CA TRP A 199 -16.17 -8.48 -8.53
C TRP A 199 -16.69 -9.14 -9.82
N GLN A 200 -17.90 -9.71 -9.81
CA GLN A 200 -18.56 -10.18 -11.04
C GLN A 200 -19.15 -9.00 -11.81
N GLU A 201 -19.81 -8.09 -11.08
CA GLU A 201 -20.39 -6.86 -11.63
C GLU A 201 -19.32 -5.83 -12.00
N ASN A 202 -18.20 -5.80 -11.26
CA ASN A 202 -17.14 -4.82 -11.41
C ASN A 202 -15.77 -5.52 -11.50
N PRO A 203 -15.47 -6.21 -12.62
CA PRO A 203 -14.27 -7.02 -12.77
C PRO A 203 -12.98 -6.28 -12.42
N LEU A 204 -12.04 -7.00 -11.83
CA LEU A 204 -10.68 -6.55 -11.57
C LEU A 204 -9.81 -6.78 -12.80
N ALA A 205 -8.81 -5.94 -13.00
CA ALA A 205 -7.75 -6.17 -13.98
C ALA A 205 -7.11 -7.55 -13.76
N PRO A 206 -6.77 -8.30 -14.83
CA PRO A 206 -6.41 -9.72 -14.73
C PRO A 206 -5.31 -10.05 -13.71
N GLU A 207 -4.30 -9.19 -13.57
CA GLU A 207 -3.21 -9.39 -12.64
C GLU A 207 -3.63 -9.17 -11.18
N ILE A 208 -4.58 -8.25 -10.93
CA ILE A 208 -5.17 -8.05 -9.60
C ILE A 208 -6.14 -9.18 -9.29
N ASP A 209 -6.95 -9.62 -10.26
CA ASP A 209 -7.84 -10.77 -10.11
C ASP A 209 -7.05 -12.06 -9.79
N ALA A 210 -5.90 -12.27 -10.43
CA ALA A 210 -5.01 -13.39 -10.11
C ALA A 210 -4.45 -13.31 -8.67
N VAL A 211 -4.17 -12.11 -8.15
CA VAL A 211 -3.77 -11.92 -6.75
C VAL A 211 -4.95 -12.22 -5.83
N ALA A 212 -6.13 -11.66 -6.12
CA ALA A 212 -7.36 -11.90 -5.37
C ALA A 212 -7.74 -13.39 -5.35
N GLY A 213 -7.50 -14.11 -6.44
CA GLY A 213 -7.67 -15.57 -6.55
C GLY A 213 -6.64 -16.39 -5.76
N GLY A 214 -5.64 -15.78 -5.14
CA GLY A 214 -4.68 -16.45 -4.27
C GLY A 214 -3.33 -16.81 -4.91
N SER A 215 -2.97 -16.24 -6.07
CA SER A 215 -1.68 -16.54 -6.73
C SER A 215 -0.43 -16.25 -5.88
N PHE A 216 -0.57 -15.51 -4.77
CA PHE A 216 0.50 -15.26 -3.81
C PHE A 216 0.83 -16.49 -2.94
N LYS A 217 -0.13 -17.39 -2.71
CA LYS A 217 0.00 -18.54 -1.79
C LYS A 217 1.04 -19.55 -2.28
N THR A 218 1.26 -19.63 -3.59
CA THR A 218 2.18 -20.57 -4.23
C THR A 218 3.52 -19.92 -4.62
N LYS A 219 3.72 -18.62 -4.36
CA LYS A 219 4.95 -17.92 -4.71
C LYS A 219 5.99 -17.99 -3.59
N MET A 220 7.10 -18.66 -3.88
CA MET A 220 8.26 -18.71 -2.98
C MET A 220 9.06 -17.40 -3.05
N PRO A 221 9.47 -16.80 -1.91
CA PRO A 221 10.45 -15.72 -1.91
C PRO A 221 11.83 -16.25 -2.37
N PRO A 222 12.70 -15.40 -2.95
CA PRO A 222 14.06 -15.80 -3.30
C PRO A 222 14.80 -16.32 -2.07
N LEU A 223 15.53 -17.43 -2.21
CA LEU A 223 16.36 -17.98 -1.15
C LEU A 223 17.46 -16.98 -0.77
N SER A 224 17.71 -16.81 0.52
CA SER A 224 18.85 -16.04 1.00
C SER A 224 20.15 -16.80 0.72
N PRO A 225 21.20 -16.17 0.16
CA PRO A 225 22.50 -16.79 -0.04
C PRO A 225 23.25 -17.14 1.24
N ASN A 226 22.76 -16.79 2.45
CA ASN A 226 23.44 -17.15 3.69
C ASN A 226 23.03 -18.57 4.17
N PRO A 227 23.88 -19.61 4.06
CA PRO A 227 23.49 -21.00 4.26
C PRO A 227 23.44 -21.46 5.74
N LEU A 228 23.59 -20.56 6.72
CA LEU A 228 23.70 -20.96 8.13
C LEU A 228 22.37 -21.38 8.79
N VAL A 229 21.31 -21.60 8.02
CA VAL A 229 20.13 -22.37 8.46
C VAL A 229 19.88 -23.53 7.50
N GLY A 230 20.87 -24.41 7.41
CA GLY A 230 20.75 -25.71 6.75
C GLY A 230 20.15 -26.75 7.69
N LYS A 231 18.88 -27.12 7.45
CA LYS A 231 18.36 -28.50 7.53
C LYS A 231 16.93 -28.50 6.99
N LEU A 232 16.81 -28.75 5.69
CA LEU A 232 15.74 -29.45 4.97
C LEU A 232 16.03 -29.19 3.49
N GLY A 233 16.81 -30.10 2.91
CA GLY A 233 17.37 -29.93 1.57
C GLY A 233 16.32 -30.01 0.48
N PHE A 234 16.46 -29.17 -0.55
CA PHE A 234 15.93 -29.42 -1.89
C PHE A 234 16.80 -28.69 -2.94
N SER A 235 16.98 -29.36 -4.08
CA SER A 235 17.85 -29.00 -5.20
C SER A 235 17.23 -27.92 -6.12
N PRO A 236 18.02 -27.07 -6.81
CA PRO A 236 17.53 -25.90 -7.53
C PRO A 236 17.34 -26.14 -9.04
N THR A 237 16.24 -25.65 -9.62
CA THR A 237 16.21 -25.25 -11.04
C THR A 237 15.31 -24.02 -11.28
N ASN A 238 15.86 -23.12 -12.10
CA ASN A 238 15.24 -22.00 -12.84
C ASN A 238 14.71 -20.78 -12.07
N ALA A 239 15.61 -19.82 -11.84
CA ALA A 239 15.29 -18.43 -11.56
C ALA A 239 15.48 -17.56 -12.81
N SER A 240 14.40 -17.33 -13.55
CA SER A 240 14.33 -16.23 -14.52
C SER A 240 12.92 -15.66 -14.53
N HIS A 241 12.84 -14.33 -14.34
CA HIS A 241 11.66 -13.47 -14.52
C HIS A 241 10.76 -13.24 -13.30
N ILE A 242 11.12 -12.26 -12.48
CA ILE A 242 10.15 -11.48 -11.70
C ILE A 242 10.47 -9.98 -11.83
N LYS A 243 10.21 -9.42 -13.02
CA LYS A 243 9.87 -8.00 -13.16
C LYS A 243 8.35 -7.89 -12.99
N GLY A 244 7.88 -7.87 -11.75
CA GLY A 244 6.46 -7.73 -11.41
C GLY A 244 6.22 -6.41 -10.67
N THR A 245 5.19 -5.69 -11.09
CA THR A 245 4.73 -4.37 -10.63
C THR A 245 4.64 -4.26 -9.09
N GLY A 246 4.96 -3.08 -8.54
CA GLY A 246 4.99 -2.82 -7.09
C GLY A 246 3.70 -3.18 -6.35
N TYR A 247 2.53 -3.10 -7.02
CA TYR A 247 1.23 -3.50 -6.46
C TYR A 247 1.17 -4.94 -5.99
N VAL A 248 1.75 -5.86 -6.76
CA VAL A 248 1.79 -7.28 -6.40
C VAL A 248 2.68 -7.49 -5.16
N ARG A 249 3.59 -6.57 -4.84
CA ARG A 249 4.41 -6.63 -3.62
C ARG A 249 3.70 -6.01 -2.41
N CYS A 250 2.98 -4.89 -2.57
CA CYS A 250 2.24 -4.24 -1.48
C CYS A 250 1.05 -5.09 -0.99
N VAL A 251 0.23 -5.64 -1.90
CA VAL A 251 -0.87 -6.55 -1.51
C VAL A 251 -0.30 -7.78 -0.79
N ARG A 252 0.81 -8.36 -1.30
CA ARG A 252 1.50 -9.46 -0.63
C ARG A 252 2.07 -9.11 0.75
N TRP A 253 2.53 -7.88 0.95
CA TRP A 253 3.11 -7.45 2.23
C TRP A 253 2.01 -7.28 3.29
N ALA A 254 0.88 -6.65 2.94
CA ALA A 254 -0.31 -6.57 3.80
C ALA A 254 -0.80 -7.97 4.23
N GLU A 255 -0.82 -8.92 3.30
CA GLU A 255 -1.21 -10.31 3.57
C GLU A 255 -0.17 -11.11 4.38
N ARG A 256 1.12 -10.79 4.24
CA ARG A 256 2.21 -11.45 5.00
C ARG A 256 2.32 -11.00 6.44
N ILE A 257 2.03 -9.73 6.75
CA ILE A 257 1.88 -9.27 8.13
C ILE A 257 0.77 -10.05 8.82
N ALA A 258 -0.33 -10.32 8.12
CA ALA A 258 -1.40 -11.17 8.63
C ALA A 258 -0.89 -12.60 8.90
N HIS A 259 -0.01 -13.17 8.07
CA HIS A 259 0.55 -14.52 8.24
C HIS A 259 1.52 -14.70 9.41
N LYS A 260 2.19 -13.66 9.90
CA LYS A 260 3.25 -13.81 10.92
C LYS A 260 2.84 -13.60 12.39
N ARG A 261 1.57 -13.28 12.71
CA ARG A 261 1.12 -13.13 14.12
C ARG A 261 0.74 -14.45 14.83
N HIS A 262 1.65 -15.43 14.81
CA HIS A 262 1.58 -16.60 15.70
C HIS A 262 2.82 -16.78 16.59
N ARG A 263 3.70 -15.77 16.74
CA ARG A 263 4.88 -15.88 17.62
C ARG A 263 5.24 -14.64 18.46
N LEU A 264 4.37 -13.65 18.57
CA LEU A 264 4.60 -12.48 19.43
C LEU A 264 3.31 -12.16 20.21
N CYS A 265 2.97 -13.05 21.14
CA CYS A 265 2.12 -12.83 22.30
C CYS A 265 2.55 -13.86 23.36
N CYS A 266 3.73 -13.62 23.92
CA CYS A 266 4.20 -13.99 25.26
C CYS A 266 5.25 -12.96 25.63
#